data_AF-A0A8J6I294-F1
#
_entry.id   AF-A0A8J6I294-F1
#
_cell.length_a   1.000
_cell.length_b   1.000
_cell.length_c   1.000
_cell.angle_alpha   90.00
_cell.angle_beta   90.00
_cell.angle_gamma   90.00
#
_symmetry.space_group_name_H-M   'P 1'
#
loop_
_entity.id
_entity.type
_entity.pdbx_description
1 polymer ?
#
loop_
_entity_poly.entity_id
_entity_poly.type
_entity_poly.pdbx_seq_one_letter_code
_entity_poly.pdbx_strand_id
1 'polypeptide(L)'
;MNRDYIAHVRKKGDDSWAAPHLLKDHLEETAKRAQSFAAKFDSAEWGKAAGIAHDAGKGRKKWQNYLCFKSGFYDEEAHLEGKPGKLLHAIHGAKLCEDLYEKGIGRVLSYCVAGHHAGLPDWSGAEGAGMSSLDFQLTQVKDLNEIEQFILDEIRSANPQLLLIAVMLVFFGDWKEKQRGPIMVFSIN
;
A
#
# COMPACT_ATOMS: atom_id res chain seq x y z
N MET A 1 -24.58 -1.24 11.87
CA MET A 1 -24.02 -0.03 12.49
C MET A 1 -22.83 0.39 11.65
N ASN A 2 -22.83 1.60 11.11
CA ASN A 2 -21.60 2.17 10.55
C ASN A 2 -20.63 2.32 11.73
N ARG A 3 -19.47 1.66 11.67
CA ARG A 3 -18.39 1.93 12.62
C ARG A 3 -17.47 2.91 11.94
N ASP A 4 -17.38 4.11 12.49
CA ASP A 4 -16.49 5.12 11.94
C ASP A 4 -15.07 4.78 12.40
N TYR A 5 -14.33 4.09 11.53
CA TYR A 5 -12.94 3.70 11.77
C TYR A 5 -12.06 4.95 11.86
N ILE A 6 -11.17 5.00 12.85
CA ILE A 6 -10.31 6.16 13.11
C ILE A 6 -8.87 5.84 12.67
N ALA A 7 -8.26 6.76 11.92
CA ALA A 7 -6.83 6.71 11.59
C ALA A 7 -5.99 7.32 12.71
N HIS A 8 -6.40 8.50 13.19
CA HIS A 8 -5.68 9.32 14.16
C HIS A 8 -6.64 10.10 15.06
N VAL A 9 -6.21 10.30 16.31
CA VAL A 9 -6.77 11.30 17.23
C VAL A 9 -5.72 12.36 17.54
N ARG A 10 -6.12 13.48 18.16
CA ARG A 10 -5.19 14.55 18.59
C ARG A 10 -5.67 15.22 19.88
N LYS A 11 -4.82 15.25 20.93
CA LYS A 11 -4.98 16.22 22.03
C LYS A 11 -4.73 17.64 21.53
N LYS A 12 -5.56 18.57 21.97
CA LYS A 12 -5.31 20.02 21.88
C LYS A 12 -4.46 20.45 23.09
N GLY A 13 -3.97 21.70 23.05
CA GLY A 13 -3.18 22.28 24.15
C GLY A 13 -3.98 22.61 25.42
N ASP A 14 -5.30 22.34 25.44
CA ASP A 14 -6.20 22.47 26.61
C ASP A 14 -6.58 21.10 27.19
N ASP A 15 -5.80 20.06 26.89
CA ASP A 15 -6.02 18.64 27.20
C ASP A 15 -7.33 18.02 26.64
N SER A 16 -8.14 18.78 25.90
CA SER A 16 -9.31 18.26 25.20
C SER A 16 -8.94 17.53 23.91
N TRP A 17 -9.85 16.66 23.46
CA TRP A 17 -9.70 15.96 22.19
C TRP A 17 -10.20 16.80 21.02
N ALA A 18 -9.45 16.79 19.91
CA ALA A 18 -9.97 17.18 18.61
C ALA A 18 -10.91 16.10 18.06
N ALA A 19 -11.76 16.47 17.09
CA ALA A 19 -12.52 15.48 16.33
C ALA A 19 -11.57 14.44 15.70
N PRO A 20 -11.84 13.13 15.80
CA PRO A 20 -11.01 12.09 15.21
C PRO A 20 -10.89 12.25 13.69
N HIS A 21 -9.73 11.94 13.13
CA HIS A 21 -9.55 11.83 11.69
C HIS A 21 -9.98 10.43 11.24
N LEU A 22 -11.05 10.36 10.43
CA LEU A 22 -11.61 9.09 9.98
C LEU A 22 -10.63 8.39 9.03
N LEU A 23 -10.59 7.06 9.12
CA LEU A 23 -9.68 6.22 8.34
C LEU A 23 -9.98 6.30 6.85
N LYS A 24 -11.25 6.38 6.46
CA LYS A 24 -11.63 6.54 5.06
C LYS A 24 -11.03 7.83 4.48
N ASP A 25 -11.32 8.97 5.11
CA ASP A 25 -10.87 10.29 4.67
C ASP A 25 -9.32 10.37 4.66
N HIS A 26 -8.67 9.81 5.68
CA HIS A 26 -7.21 9.74 5.78
C HIS A 26 -6.59 8.96 4.63
N LEU A 27 -7.10 7.77 4.31
CA LEU A 27 -6.61 6.95 3.21
C LEU A 27 -6.88 7.62 1.85
N GLU A 28 -8.07 8.18 1.65
CA GLU A 28 -8.47 8.85 0.42
C GLU A 28 -7.59 10.09 0.12
N GLU A 29 -7.40 10.97 1.11
CA GLU A 29 -6.59 12.18 0.95
C GLU A 29 -5.09 11.88 0.86
N THR A 30 -4.60 10.86 1.57
CA THR A 30 -3.20 10.41 1.42
C THR A 30 -2.97 9.82 0.03
N ALA A 31 -3.90 8.99 -0.46
CA ALA A 31 -3.83 8.39 -1.79
C ALA A 31 -3.86 9.43 -2.91
N LYS A 32 -4.75 10.44 -2.86
CA LYS A 32 -4.78 11.54 -3.84
C LYS A 32 -3.45 12.28 -3.93
N ARG A 33 -2.80 12.54 -2.78
CA ARG A 33 -1.50 13.23 -2.71
C ARG A 33 -0.37 12.36 -3.24
N ALA A 34 -0.31 11.10 -2.81
CA ALA A 34 0.69 10.14 -3.27
C ALA A 34 0.57 9.86 -4.78
N GLN A 35 -0.65 9.71 -5.29
CA GLN A 35 -0.96 9.62 -6.73
C GLN A 35 -0.45 10.85 -7.48
N SER A 36 -0.75 12.06 -7.00
CA SER A 36 -0.34 13.33 -7.63
C SER A 36 1.18 13.51 -7.66
N PHE A 37 1.91 12.99 -6.67
CA PHE A 37 3.37 13.02 -6.66
C PHE A 37 3.98 11.96 -7.58
N ALA A 38 3.44 10.73 -7.57
CA ALA A 38 3.92 9.63 -8.40
C ALA A 38 3.55 9.76 -9.88
N ALA A 39 2.50 10.54 -10.22
CA ALA A 39 2.12 10.86 -11.60
C ALA A 39 3.22 11.58 -12.38
N LYS A 40 4.16 12.26 -11.71
CA LYS A 40 5.34 12.88 -12.35
C LYS A 40 6.36 11.87 -12.89
N PHE A 41 6.18 10.59 -12.59
CA PHE A 41 7.02 9.46 -12.96
C PHE A 41 6.21 8.35 -13.63
N ASP A 42 5.08 8.69 -14.27
CA ASP A 42 4.13 7.75 -14.90
C ASP A 42 3.68 6.61 -13.96
N SER A 43 3.64 6.88 -12.66
CA SER A 43 3.44 5.90 -11.58
C SER A 43 2.26 6.27 -10.67
N ALA A 44 1.26 6.98 -11.21
CA ALA A 44 0.14 7.52 -10.45
C ALA A 44 -0.61 6.43 -9.64
N GLU A 45 -0.90 5.30 -10.29
CA GLU A 45 -1.59 4.13 -9.74
C GLU A 45 -0.79 3.47 -8.61
N TRP A 46 0.54 3.46 -8.72
CA TRP A 46 1.44 2.97 -7.67
C TRP A 46 1.42 3.89 -6.44
N GLY A 47 1.43 5.21 -6.68
CA GLY A 47 1.25 6.21 -5.61
C GLY A 47 -0.10 6.08 -4.90
N LYS A 48 -1.20 5.90 -5.67
CA LYS A 48 -2.53 5.63 -5.12
C LYS A 48 -2.53 4.35 -4.29
N ALA A 49 -2.00 3.25 -4.83
CA ALA A 49 -1.93 1.95 -4.16
C ALA A 49 -1.18 2.03 -2.83
N ALA A 50 0.02 2.63 -2.81
CA ALA A 50 0.80 2.84 -1.59
C ALA A 50 0.05 3.72 -0.58
N GLY A 51 -0.57 4.81 -1.02
CA GLY A 51 -1.30 5.74 -0.17
C GLY A 51 -2.53 5.15 0.51
N ILE A 52 -3.26 4.23 -0.14
CA ILE A 52 -4.38 3.51 0.49
C ILE A 52 -3.85 2.36 1.36
N ALA A 53 -2.83 1.64 0.90
CA ALA A 53 -2.32 0.48 1.62
C ALA A 53 -1.61 0.83 2.93
N HIS A 54 -0.97 2.01 3.06
CA HIS A 54 -0.10 2.34 4.20
C HIS A 54 -0.77 2.06 5.56
N ASP A 55 -1.93 2.69 5.81
CA ASP A 55 -2.68 2.56 7.05
C ASP A 55 -3.82 1.52 6.96
N ALA A 56 -3.86 0.66 5.93
CA ALA A 56 -4.92 -0.34 5.76
C ALA A 56 -5.07 -1.27 6.98
N GLY A 57 -3.96 -1.59 7.64
CA GLY A 57 -3.96 -2.37 8.88
C GLY A 57 -4.71 -1.74 10.06
N LYS A 58 -5.04 -0.43 9.99
CA LYS A 58 -5.88 0.27 10.97
C LYS A 58 -7.36 -0.07 10.85
N GLY A 59 -7.79 -0.64 9.72
CA GLY A 59 -9.16 -1.11 9.51
C GLY A 59 -9.55 -2.32 10.37
N ARG A 60 -8.60 -3.00 11.01
CA ARG A 60 -8.91 -4.17 11.84
C ARG A 60 -9.59 -3.77 13.15
N LYS A 61 -10.58 -4.55 13.59
CA LYS A 61 -11.22 -4.38 14.90
C LYS A 61 -10.19 -4.41 16.04
N LYS A 62 -9.18 -5.28 15.96
CA LYS A 62 -8.09 -5.34 16.94
C LYS A 62 -7.29 -4.02 17.01
N TRP A 63 -7.07 -3.35 15.89
CA TRP A 63 -6.45 -2.02 15.88
C TRP A 63 -7.36 -0.95 16.47
N GLN A 64 -8.63 -0.88 16.07
CA GLN A 64 -9.55 0.11 16.64
C GLN A 64 -9.69 -0.06 18.16
N ASN A 65 -9.81 -1.30 18.66
CA ASN A 65 -9.80 -1.59 20.09
C ASN A 65 -8.48 -1.17 20.77
N TYR A 66 -7.34 -1.44 20.13
CA TYR A 66 -6.02 -1.01 20.63
C TYR A 66 -5.94 0.52 20.70
N LEU A 67 -6.40 1.22 19.65
CA LEU A 67 -6.47 2.67 19.60
C LEU A 67 -7.35 3.17 20.77
N CYS A 68 -8.58 2.68 20.91
CA CYS A 68 -9.52 2.96 22.02
C CYS A 68 -9.01 2.62 23.45
N PHE A 69 -7.99 1.77 23.58
CA PHE A 69 -7.43 1.37 24.88
C PHE A 69 -6.16 2.14 25.22
N LYS A 70 -5.23 2.30 24.26
CA LYS A 70 -4.08 3.21 24.38
C LYS A 70 -4.46 4.69 24.41
N SER A 71 -5.76 4.91 24.33
CA SER A 71 -6.44 6.16 24.49
C SER A 71 -7.26 6.23 25.81
N GLY A 72 -7.45 5.18 26.63
CA GLY A 72 -8.26 5.32 27.86
C GLY A 72 -9.61 6.06 27.65
N PHE A 73 -10.26 5.77 26.51
CA PHE A 73 -11.07 6.67 25.65
C PHE A 73 -10.31 7.43 24.54
N TYR A 74 -9.67 8.60 24.80
CA TYR A 74 -8.71 9.48 24.02
C TYR A 74 -7.13 9.31 24.11
N ASP A 75 -6.53 9.41 25.33
CA ASP A 75 -5.13 9.27 25.86
C ASP A 75 -3.84 9.42 24.99
N GLU A 76 -2.78 9.81 25.70
CA GLU A 76 -1.57 10.51 25.26
C GLU A 76 -0.58 9.69 24.44
N GLU A 77 -0.54 8.36 24.60
CA GLU A 77 0.33 7.50 23.79
C GLU A 77 -0.24 7.19 22.40
N ALA A 78 -1.50 7.51 22.11
CA ALA A 78 -2.12 7.27 20.80
C ALA A 78 -1.54 8.12 19.65
N HIS A 79 -0.79 9.18 19.97
CA HIS A 79 -0.04 9.99 18.99
C HIS A 79 1.31 9.41 18.59
N LEU A 80 1.74 8.39 19.31
CA LEU A 80 3.05 7.80 19.11
C LEU A 80 2.83 6.61 18.18
N GLU A 81 3.32 6.71 16.96
CA GLU A 81 3.65 5.54 16.14
C GLU A 81 5.14 5.16 16.44
N GLY A 82 5.61 3.94 16.18
CA GLY A 82 7.03 3.56 16.37
C GLY A 82 7.64 3.49 17.81
N LYS A 83 6.96 2.92 18.82
CA LYS A 83 7.59 2.51 20.11
C LYS A 83 7.52 0.98 20.23
N PRO A 84 8.42 0.32 21.01
CA PRO A 84 8.31 -1.11 21.31
C PRO A 84 6.96 -1.49 21.91
N GLY A 85 6.43 -2.66 21.55
CA GLY A 85 5.15 -3.18 22.06
C GLY A 85 3.88 -2.64 21.37
N LYS A 86 4.00 -1.89 20.28
CA LYS A 86 2.84 -1.48 19.47
C LYS A 86 2.31 -2.63 18.61
N LEU A 87 0.99 -2.66 18.44
CA LEU A 87 0.37 -3.50 17.42
C LEU A 87 0.89 -3.03 16.04
N LEU A 88 1.37 -3.93 15.20
CA LEU A 88 1.82 -3.55 13.86
C LEU A 88 0.60 -3.39 12.94
N HIS A 89 0.51 -2.27 12.22
CA HIS A 89 -0.51 -2.03 11.18
C HIS A 89 0.08 -1.88 9.78
N ALA A 90 1.27 -1.28 9.66
CA ALA A 90 1.99 -1.15 8.39
C ALA A 90 2.17 -2.51 7.70
N ILE A 91 2.56 -3.54 8.44
CA ILE A 91 2.79 -4.88 7.89
C ILE A 91 1.54 -5.53 7.28
N HIS A 92 0.34 -5.19 7.76
CA HIS A 92 -0.92 -5.66 7.18
C HIS A 92 -1.18 -5.03 5.82
N GLY A 93 -0.90 -3.73 5.68
CA GLY A 93 -0.93 -3.04 4.39
C GLY A 93 0.10 -3.60 3.41
N ALA A 94 1.32 -3.85 3.90
CA ALA A 94 2.40 -4.42 3.12
C ALA A 94 2.05 -5.83 2.60
N LYS A 95 1.47 -6.67 3.45
CA LYS A 95 0.99 -8.00 3.09
C LYS A 95 -0.17 -7.96 2.09
N LEU A 96 -1.11 -7.03 2.24
CA LEU A 96 -2.18 -6.82 1.26
C LEU A 96 -1.62 -6.48 -0.13
N CYS A 97 -0.54 -5.70 -0.22
CA CYS A 97 0.08 -5.39 -1.50
C CYS A 97 0.59 -6.66 -2.22
N GLU A 98 1.26 -7.58 -1.53
CA GLU A 98 1.70 -8.85 -2.13
C GLU A 98 0.54 -9.79 -2.52
N ASP A 99 -0.55 -9.79 -1.74
CA ASP A 99 -1.70 -10.66 -2.00
C ASP A 99 -2.64 -10.12 -3.09
N LEU A 100 -2.64 -8.80 -3.35
CA LEU A 100 -3.48 -8.15 -4.36
C LEU A 100 -2.76 -7.82 -5.67
N TYR A 101 -1.43 -7.63 -5.65
CA TYR A 101 -0.64 -7.21 -6.82
C TYR A 101 0.54 -8.13 -7.14
N GLU A 102 0.53 -9.35 -6.57
CA GLU A 102 1.56 -10.37 -6.71
C GLU A 102 2.96 -9.93 -6.24
N LYS A 103 3.94 -10.83 -6.32
CA LYS A 103 5.32 -10.56 -5.84
C LYS A 103 6.13 -9.61 -6.72
N GLY A 104 5.59 -9.15 -7.85
CA GLY A 104 6.21 -8.12 -8.69
C GLY A 104 5.96 -6.73 -8.10
N ILE A 105 4.82 -6.15 -8.45
CA ILE A 105 4.39 -4.83 -7.98
C ILE A 105 4.19 -4.83 -6.46
N GLY A 106 3.50 -5.85 -5.94
CA GLY A 106 3.16 -5.97 -4.53
C GLY A 106 4.37 -6.00 -3.60
N ARG A 107 5.50 -6.57 -4.02
CA ARG A 107 6.76 -6.56 -3.23
C ARG A 107 7.33 -5.16 -3.06
N VAL A 108 7.37 -4.36 -4.13
CA VAL A 108 7.89 -2.98 -4.08
C VAL A 108 6.99 -2.12 -3.19
N LEU A 109 5.67 -2.22 -3.36
CA LEU A 109 4.70 -1.54 -2.50
C LEU A 109 4.79 -2.03 -1.05
N SER A 110 5.04 -3.32 -0.82
CA SER A 110 5.22 -3.93 0.51
C SER A 110 6.38 -3.28 1.27
N TYR A 111 7.53 -3.01 0.62
CA TYR A 111 8.62 -2.24 1.23
C TYR A 111 8.21 -0.81 1.60
N CYS A 112 7.61 -0.07 0.65
CA CYS A 112 7.22 1.32 0.87
C CYS A 112 6.21 1.45 2.02
N VAL A 113 5.27 0.51 2.12
CA VAL A 113 4.26 0.47 3.18
C VAL A 113 4.85 -0.03 4.51
N ALA A 114 5.63 -1.10 4.54
CA ALA A 114 6.22 -1.58 5.79
C ALA A 114 7.16 -0.54 6.42
N GLY A 115 7.87 0.22 5.59
CA GLY A 115 8.88 1.17 6.03
C GLY A 115 8.38 2.56 6.46
N HIS A 116 7.09 2.89 6.34
CA HIS A 116 6.63 4.28 6.55
C HIS A 116 6.81 4.82 7.98
N HIS A 117 7.05 3.94 8.97
CA HIS A 117 7.30 4.31 10.38
C HIS A 117 8.76 4.20 10.84
N ALA A 118 9.58 3.39 10.16
CA ALA A 118 10.91 3.00 10.65
C ALA A 118 12.03 3.09 9.61
N GLY A 119 11.72 3.49 8.38
CA GLY A 119 12.61 3.30 7.23
C GLY A 119 12.43 1.92 6.58
N LEU A 120 13.01 1.73 5.40
CA LEU A 120 12.86 0.49 4.64
C LEU A 120 13.49 -0.70 5.41
N PRO A 121 12.73 -1.79 5.66
CA PRO A 121 13.27 -2.99 6.30
C PRO A 121 14.13 -3.81 5.33
N ASP A 122 15.09 -4.56 5.85
CA ASP A 122 15.82 -5.57 5.08
C ASP A 122 14.87 -6.68 4.60
N TRP A 123 15.20 -7.33 3.46
CA TRP A 123 14.35 -8.41 2.95
C TRP A 123 14.31 -9.60 3.90
N SER A 124 15.48 -10.11 4.27
CA SER A 124 15.68 -11.38 4.96
C SER A 124 16.34 -11.18 6.31
N GLY A 125 16.17 -12.13 7.22
CA GLY A 125 16.77 -12.09 8.55
C GLY A 125 18.31 -12.22 8.59
N ALA A 126 18.98 -12.27 7.43
CA ALA A 126 20.43 -12.29 7.32
C ALA A 126 21.06 -10.97 7.83
N GLU A 127 22.37 -10.99 8.07
CA GLU A 127 23.18 -9.80 8.43
C GLU A 127 22.73 -9.00 9.67
N GLY A 128 21.81 -9.55 10.46
CA GLY A 128 21.41 -9.01 11.77
C GLY A 128 19.95 -8.57 11.88
N ALA A 129 19.20 -8.51 10.78
CA ALA A 129 17.78 -8.15 10.82
C ALA A 129 16.93 -9.15 11.63
N GLY A 130 17.18 -10.46 11.49
CA GLY A 130 16.49 -11.49 12.26
C GLY A 130 14.96 -11.42 12.17
N MET A 131 14.30 -10.95 13.22
CA MET A 131 12.83 -10.80 13.28
C MET A 131 12.33 -9.43 12.77
N SER A 132 13.20 -8.47 12.47
CA SER A 132 12.81 -7.19 11.87
C SER A 132 12.73 -7.23 10.34
N SER A 133 13.18 -8.31 9.70
CA SER A 133 13.13 -8.45 8.25
C SER A 133 11.69 -8.49 7.71
N LEU A 134 11.51 -7.98 6.50
CA LEU A 134 10.20 -7.92 5.87
C LEU A 134 9.62 -9.32 5.63
N ASP A 135 10.42 -10.28 5.19
CA ASP A 135 9.97 -11.65 4.96
C ASP A 135 9.39 -12.29 6.23
N PHE A 136 10.10 -12.17 7.36
CA PHE A 136 9.65 -12.66 8.65
C PHE A 136 8.38 -11.96 9.09
N GLN A 137 8.35 -10.62 9.09
CA GLN A 137 7.18 -9.85 9.50
C GLN A 137 5.92 -10.22 8.69
N LEU A 138 6.04 -10.41 7.37
CA LEU A 138 4.93 -10.80 6.49
C LEU A 138 4.36 -12.19 6.84
N THR A 139 5.18 -13.13 7.32
CA THR A 139 4.69 -14.46 7.78
C THR A 139 3.91 -14.41 9.09
N GLN A 140 4.03 -13.34 9.87
CA GLN A 140 3.30 -13.19 11.14
C GLN A 140 1.86 -12.68 10.94
N VAL A 141 1.54 -12.15 9.76
CA VAL A 141 0.20 -11.65 9.41
C VAL A 141 -0.75 -12.82 9.13
N LYS A 142 -1.79 -12.96 9.97
CA LYS A 142 -2.77 -14.08 9.92
C LYS A 142 -4.23 -13.62 9.86
N ASP A 143 -4.44 -12.32 9.96
CA ASP A 143 -5.70 -11.62 10.26
C ASP A 143 -6.04 -10.57 9.18
N LEU A 144 -5.65 -10.81 7.91
CA LEU A 144 -5.99 -9.94 6.77
C LEU A 144 -7.51 -9.81 6.56
N ASN A 145 -8.24 -10.89 6.85
CA ASN A 145 -9.70 -10.95 6.78
C ASN A 145 -10.41 -10.11 7.87
N GLU A 146 -9.67 -9.55 8.85
CA GLU A 146 -10.20 -8.53 9.76
C GLU A 146 -10.16 -7.11 9.17
N ILE A 147 -9.50 -6.89 8.02
CA ILE A 147 -9.43 -5.58 7.37
C ILE A 147 -10.76 -5.31 6.66
N GLU A 148 -11.34 -4.13 6.89
CA GLU A 148 -12.64 -3.75 6.35
C GLU A 148 -12.69 -3.74 4.82
N GLN A 149 -13.81 -4.22 4.28
CA GLN A 149 -13.98 -4.48 2.84
C GLN A 149 -13.78 -3.23 1.99
N PHE A 150 -14.21 -2.05 2.46
CA PHE A 150 -14.04 -0.79 1.74
C PHE A 150 -12.56 -0.46 1.47
N ILE A 151 -11.65 -0.86 2.37
CA ILE A 151 -10.21 -0.65 2.20
C ILE A 151 -9.67 -1.58 1.11
N LEU A 152 -10.10 -2.84 1.10
CA LEU A 152 -9.72 -3.81 0.08
C LEU A 152 -10.19 -3.39 -1.31
N ASP A 153 -11.40 -2.85 -1.41
CA ASP A 153 -11.98 -2.37 -2.66
C ASP A 153 -11.28 -1.11 -3.17
N GLU A 154 -10.97 -0.16 -2.28
CA GLU A 154 -10.18 1.03 -2.62
C GLU A 154 -8.76 0.66 -3.10
N ILE A 155 -8.06 -0.26 -2.41
CA ILE A 155 -6.75 -0.76 -2.87
C ILE A 155 -6.89 -1.37 -4.26
N ARG A 156 -7.82 -2.32 -4.47
CA ARG A 156 -8.06 -2.90 -5.81
C ARG A 156 -8.34 -1.85 -6.89
N SER A 157 -9.05 -0.77 -6.56
CA SER A 157 -9.33 0.34 -7.48
C SER A 157 -8.11 1.16 -7.89
N ALA A 158 -6.95 0.97 -7.26
CA ALA A 158 -5.71 1.62 -7.66
C ALA A 158 -5.08 0.93 -8.90
N ASN A 159 -5.26 -0.37 -9.05
CA ASN A 159 -4.82 -1.17 -10.21
C ASN A 159 -3.46 -0.77 -10.82
N PRO A 160 -2.36 -0.75 -10.03
CA PRO A 160 -1.02 -0.45 -10.54
C PRO A 160 -0.64 -1.48 -11.60
N GLN A 161 -0.18 -0.99 -12.76
CA GLN A 161 0.26 -1.84 -13.87
C GLN A 161 1.79 -1.80 -14.01
N LEU A 162 2.35 -2.90 -14.53
CA LEU A 162 3.70 -2.91 -15.07
C LEU A 162 3.69 -2.20 -16.44
N LEU A 163 4.56 -1.22 -16.65
CA LEU A 163 4.68 -0.46 -17.92
C LEU A 163 5.02 -1.30 -19.17
N LEU A 164 5.22 -2.61 -19.01
CA LEU A 164 5.59 -3.55 -20.07
C LEU A 164 4.64 -3.56 -21.27
N ILE A 165 3.32 -3.37 -21.06
CA ILE A 165 2.35 -3.41 -22.17
C ILE A 165 2.45 -2.17 -23.07
N ALA A 166 2.70 -0.98 -22.52
CA ALA A 166 2.88 0.24 -23.31
C ALA A 166 4.11 0.12 -24.22
N VAL A 167 5.22 -0.42 -23.69
CA VAL A 167 6.44 -0.69 -24.45
C VAL A 167 6.20 -1.76 -25.53
N MET A 168 5.56 -2.88 -25.20
CA MET A 168 5.27 -3.92 -26.19
C MET A 168 4.35 -3.45 -27.31
N LEU A 169 3.32 -2.63 -27.04
CA LEU A 169 2.44 -2.11 -28.08
C LEU A 169 3.16 -1.14 -29.04
N VAL A 170 4.05 -0.29 -28.52
CA VAL A 170 4.88 0.59 -29.35
C VAL A 170 5.85 -0.20 -30.24
N PHE A 171 6.49 -1.26 -29.73
CA PHE A 171 7.45 -2.06 -30.51
C PHE A 171 6.79 -3.09 -31.47
N PHE A 172 5.61 -3.64 -31.16
CA PHE A 172 4.95 -4.60 -32.05
C PHE A 172 4.13 -3.97 -33.19
N GLY A 173 3.69 -2.72 -33.06
CA GLY A 173 3.03 -1.99 -34.15
C GLY A 173 3.97 -1.80 -35.36
N ASP A 174 5.15 -1.25 -35.09
CA ASP A 174 6.15 -0.88 -36.11
C ASP A 174 6.80 -2.11 -36.81
N TRP A 175 6.74 -3.29 -36.19
CA TRP A 175 7.26 -4.55 -36.77
C TRP A 175 6.38 -5.11 -37.90
N LYS A 176 5.04 -4.97 -37.82
CA LYS A 176 4.14 -5.47 -38.87
C LYS A 176 4.14 -4.62 -40.13
N GLU A 177 4.48 -3.33 -40.02
CA GLU A 177 4.44 -2.40 -41.15
C GLU A 177 5.71 -2.51 -42.02
N LYS A 178 6.87 -2.78 -41.40
CA LYS A 178 8.17 -2.95 -42.08
C LYS A 178 8.38 -4.27 -42.83
N GLN A 179 7.47 -5.24 -42.72
CA GLN A 179 7.57 -6.54 -43.40
C GLN A 179 6.83 -6.60 -44.76
N ARG A 180 6.18 -5.51 -45.20
CA ARG A 180 5.48 -5.45 -46.50
C ARG A 180 6.40 -4.97 -47.65
N GLY A 181 7.46 -5.72 -47.91
CA GLY A 181 8.18 -5.62 -49.19
C GLY A 181 7.36 -6.19 -50.36
N PRO A 182 7.52 -5.71 -51.59
CA PRO A 182 6.81 -6.24 -52.75
C PRO A 182 7.26 -7.68 -53.06
N ILE A 183 6.32 -8.61 -53.07
CA ILE A 183 6.58 -10.01 -53.45
C ILE A 183 6.75 -10.08 -54.97
N MET A 184 8.00 -10.14 -55.45
CA MET A 184 8.25 -10.55 -56.84
C MET A 184 8.00 -12.05 -56.98
N VAL A 185 6.90 -12.39 -57.65
CA VAL A 185 6.63 -13.76 -58.10
C VAL A 185 7.41 -14.00 -59.39
N PHE A 186 8.56 -14.67 -59.29
CA PHE A 186 9.24 -15.20 -60.47
C PHE A 186 8.50 -16.43 -61.00
N SER A 187 7.82 -16.27 -62.13
CA SER A 187 7.28 -17.39 -62.89
C SER A 187 8.41 -18.04 -63.69
N ILE A 188 8.58 -19.35 -63.54
CA ILE A 188 9.58 -20.14 -64.25
C ILE A 188 8.91 -20.73 -65.49
N ASN A 189 9.47 -20.48 -66.67
CA ASN A 189 9.24 -21.18 -67.93
C ASN A 189 10.60 -21.42 -68.59
#